data_AF-A0A9P6LTX7-F1
#
_entry.id   AF-A0A9P6LTX7-F1
#
_cell.length_a   1.000
_cell.length_b   1.000
_cell.length_c   1.000
_cell.angle_alpha   90.00
_cell.angle_beta   90.00
_cell.angle_gamma   90.00
#
_symmetry.space_group_name_H-M   'P 1'
#
loop_
_entity.id
_entity.type
_entity.pdbx_description
1 polymer ?
#
loop_
_entity_poly.entity_id
_entity_poly.type
_entity_poly.pdbx_seq_one_letter_code
_entity_poly.pdbx_strand_id
1 'polypeptide(L)'
;MMLSYVVGHPVAHQNDIQDVDDEVHVARSESSLIPTITELQRQIEFAWTNGFDPTGASQLNHKVVGTKKWIGTTEAWSALCSLGIRCSILDFHAPSGPDGAHPAMLSAIYNYFRSPAWSPLAAPKWNDFSNYEQHDADQKIIRTSKPPLYMQHQGHSRTVIGIEVLTTEELNLLMFDSSRWLHKAIPTLRGEFISKACSPSLGSKAAAGNGLLDAQYLLKAFRLHLNSGKTKSQYQLLGISGLYHQGDSSNGPRRRNILSLLTRNTSLSIGWNDEEAEQSKLVTSTRVT
;
A
#
# COMPACT_ATOMS: atom_id res chain seq x y z
N MET A 1 3.98 2.84 -5.61
CA MET A 1 3.73 3.12 -4.18
C MET A 1 3.93 1.87 -3.32
N MET A 2 3.26 0.74 -3.60
CA MET A 2 3.52 -0.50 -2.86
C MET A 2 5.00 -0.92 -2.94
N LEU A 3 5.56 -0.98 -4.15
CA LEU A 3 6.97 -1.35 -4.35
C LEU A 3 7.98 -0.39 -3.72
N SER A 4 7.68 0.92 -3.62
CA SER A 4 8.61 1.85 -2.97
C SER A 4 8.76 1.59 -1.47
N TYR A 5 7.73 1.03 -0.83
CA TYR A 5 7.87 0.55 0.54
C TYR A 5 8.76 -0.70 0.62
N VAL A 6 8.64 -1.63 -0.32
CA VAL A 6 9.42 -2.90 -0.35
C VAL A 6 10.90 -2.66 -0.66
N VAL A 7 11.19 -1.78 -1.61
CA VAL A 7 12.55 -1.40 -1.99
C VAL A 7 13.26 -0.66 -0.85
N GLY A 8 12.49 -0.09 0.08
CA GLY A 8 12.97 0.74 1.17
C GLY A 8 13.39 2.12 0.67
N HIS A 9 13.13 3.15 1.50
CA HIS A 9 13.94 4.36 1.45
C HIS A 9 15.15 4.11 2.35
N PRO A 10 16.38 4.50 1.96
CA PRO A 10 17.40 4.80 2.95
C PRO A 10 16.75 5.83 3.88
N VAL A 11 16.57 5.48 5.15
CA VAL A 11 16.16 6.44 6.15
C VAL A 11 17.19 7.55 6.06
N ALA A 12 16.77 8.77 5.69
CA ALA A 12 17.61 9.93 5.84
C ALA A 12 17.98 9.99 7.32
N HIS A 13 19.19 9.54 7.64
CA HIS A 13 19.81 9.76 8.93
C HIS A 13 19.97 11.27 9.04
N GLN A 14 19.00 11.89 9.69
CA GLN A 14 19.17 13.19 10.28
C GLN A 14 20.11 12.96 11.47
N ASN A 15 21.41 13.10 11.22
CA ASN A 15 22.47 13.60 12.11
C ASN A 15 23.86 13.26 11.52
N ASP A 16 24.75 14.25 11.60
CA ASP A 16 26.20 14.24 11.34
C ASP A 16 26.65 14.40 9.88
N ILE A 17 26.69 15.66 9.43
CA ILE A 17 27.64 16.14 8.42
C ILE A 17 28.78 16.85 9.18
N GLN A 18 29.91 16.17 9.31
CA GLN A 18 31.23 16.79 9.31
C GLN A 18 32.03 16.09 8.21
N ASP A 19 32.49 16.90 7.25
CA ASP A 19 33.52 16.73 6.23
C ASP A 19 34.14 15.33 6.06
N VAL A 20 34.14 14.80 4.82
CA VAL A 20 35.35 14.56 3.99
C VAL A 20 34.92 14.38 2.52
N ASP A 21 35.64 15.07 1.63
CA ASP A 21 35.58 14.99 0.17
C ASP A 21 35.64 13.55 -0.39
N ASP A 22 34.56 13.11 -1.07
CA ASP A 22 34.57 11.97 -2.01
C ASP A 22 33.33 12.00 -2.96
N GLU A 23 32.93 13.20 -3.39
CA GLU A 23 31.81 13.42 -4.33
C GLU A 23 32.19 13.11 -5.79
N VAL A 24 32.36 11.85 -6.20
CA VAL A 24 32.25 11.51 -7.65
C VAL A 24 31.52 10.20 -7.98
N HIS A 25 31.40 9.17 -7.12
CA HIS A 25 31.04 7.84 -7.64
C HIS A 25 29.98 6.97 -6.92
N VAL A 26 28.93 7.51 -6.27
CA VAL A 26 27.71 6.69 -6.00
C VAL A 26 26.40 7.50 -5.96
N ALA A 27 26.09 8.26 -7.01
CA ALA A 27 24.74 8.81 -7.21
C ALA A 27 24.04 8.08 -8.38
N ARG A 28 23.85 6.76 -8.27
CA ARG A 28 22.86 6.09 -9.12
C ARG A 28 21.48 6.52 -8.61
N SER A 29 20.82 7.40 -9.36
CA SER A 29 19.50 7.95 -9.06
C SER A 29 18.53 6.90 -8.50
N GLU A 30 18.04 7.12 -7.30
CA GLU A 30 17.01 6.31 -6.61
C GLU A 30 15.73 6.16 -7.47
N SER A 31 15.51 7.05 -8.44
CA SER A 31 14.41 6.93 -9.42
C SER A 31 14.53 5.72 -10.34
N SER A 32 15.72 5.13 -10.47
CA SER A 32 15.96 3.94 -11.32
C SER A 32 15.47 2.63 -10.68
N LEU A 33 15.06 2.65 -9.41
CA LEU A 33 14.66 1.45 -8.66
C LEU A 33 13.15 1.17 -8.69
N ILE A 34 12.35 2.16 -9.06
CA ILE A 34 10.90 2.00 -9.21
C ILE A 34 10.60 1.70 -10.67
N PRO A 35 9.97 0.55 -10.98
CA PRO A 35 9.70 0.19 -12.36
C PRO A 35 8.73 1.18 -13.00
N THR A 36 9.02 1.51 -14.26
CA THR A 36 8.12 2.23 -15.15
C THR A 36 6.84 1.42 -15.40
N ILE A 37 5.81 2.06 -15.94
CA ILE A 37 4.57 1.37 -16.34
C ILE A 37 4.86 0.24 -17.33
N THR A 38 5.77 0.44 -18.28
CA THR A 38 6.15 -0.59 -19.25
C THR A 38 6.85 -1.77 -18.60
N GLU A 39 7.71 -1.54 -17.61
CA GLU A 39 8.36 -2.62 -16.85
C GLU A 39 7.35 -3.39 -15.99
N LEU A 40 6.38 -2.71 -15.36
CA LEU A 40 5.28 -3.36 -14.66
C LEU A 40 4.42 -4.22 -15.59
N GLN A 41 4.10 -3.73 -16.79
CA GLN A 41 3.38 -4.52 -17.80
C GLN A 41 4.15 -5.77 -18.19
N ARG A 42 5.48 -5.67 -18.40
CA ARG A 42 6.33 -6.83 -18.69
C ARG A 42 6.36 -7.82 -17.52
N GLN A 43 6.41 -7.33 -16.28
CA GLN A 43 6.40 -8.17 -15.09
C GLN A 43 5.09 -8.96 -14.96
N ILE A 44 3.95 -8.34 -15.30
CA ILE A 44 2.65 -9.03 -15.32
C ILE A 44 2.63 -10.14 -16.37
N GLU A 45 3.05 -9.86 -17.62
CA GLU A 45 3.12 -10.87 -18.68
C GLU A 45 4.11 -12.01 -18.35
N PHE A 46 5.22 -11.66 -17.70
CA PHE A 46 6.17 -12.65 -17.17
C PHE A 46 5.51 -13.53 -16.11
N ALA A 47 4.78 -12.95 -15.16
CA ALA A 47 4.05 -13.72 -14.14
C ALA A 47 3.07 -14.72 -14.79
N TRP A 48 2.29 -14.27 -15.76
CA TRP A 48 1.36 -15.14 -16.50
C TRP A 48 2.06 -16.28 -17.24
N THR A 49 3.21 -16.01 -17.87
CA THR A 49 4.02 -17.03 -18.54
C THR A 49 4.55 -18.08 -17.55
N ASN A 50 4.73 -17.71 -16.29
CA ASN A 50 5.16 -18.61 -15.21
C ASN A 50 3.97 -19.27 -14.46
N GLY A 51 2.75 -19.12 -14.98
CA GLY A 51 1.56 -19.80 -14.46
C GLY A 51 0.79 -19.05 -13.38
N PHE A 52 1.20 -17.83 -13.01
CA PHE A 52 0.41 -17.00 -12.09
C PHE A 52 -0.88 -16.52 -12.78
N ASP A 53 -2.01 -16.60 -12.08
CA ASP A 53 -3.31 -16.04 -12.50
C ASP A 53 -3.68 -16.28 -13.99
N PRO A 54 -3.83 -17.55 -14.41
CA PRO A 54 -4.21 -17.87 -15.78
C PRO A 54 -5.57 -17.26 -16.18
N THR A 55 -6.48 -17.11 -15.22
CA THR A 55 -7.80 -16.51 -15.46
C THR A 55 -7.71 -15.02 -15.77
N GLY A 56 -6.99 -14.22 -14.98
CA GLY A 56 -6.76 -12.80 -15.26
C GLY A 56 -5.96 -12.60 -16.55
N ALA A 57 -4.98 -13.48 -16.82
CA ALA A 57 -4.26 -13.49 -18.09
C ALA A 57 -5.21 -13.65 -19.28
N SER A 58 -6.10 -14.63 -19.25
CA SER A 58 -7.09 -14.85 -20.31
C SER A 58 -8.06 -13.68 -20.46
N GLN A 59 -8.53 -13.08 -19.36
CA GLN A 59 -9.42 -11.90 -19.39
C GLN A 59 -8.78 -10.71 -20.10
N LEU A 60 -7.45 -10.59 -20.02
CA LEU A 60 -6.67 -9.53 -20.67
C LEU A 60 -5.99 -10.02 -21.96
N ASN A 61 -6.42 -11.13 -22.56
CA ASN A 61 -5.85 -11.72 -23.79
C ASN A 61 -4.33 -11.91 -23.72
N HIS A 62 -3.82 -12.27 -22.54
CA HIS A 62 -2.40 -12.52 -22.25
C HIS A 62 -1.46 -11.36 -22.66
N LYS A 63 -1.98 -10.13 -22.72
CA LYS A 63 -1.21 -8.97 -23.20
C LYS A 63 -1.62 -7.67 -22.54
N VAL A 64 -0.67 -7.02 -21.88
CA VAL A 64 -0.80 -5.67 -21.31
C VAL A 64 0.31 -4.73 -21.77
N VAL A 65 1.48 -5.22 -22.18
CA VAL A 65 2.61 -4.42 -22.68
C VAL A 65 2.20 -3.62 -23.90
N GLY A 66 2.46 -2.31 -23.84
CA GLY A 66 2.12 -1.37 -24.91
C GLY A 66 0.62 -1.07 -25.02
N THR A 67 -0.20 -1.56 -24.10
CA THR A 67 -1.65 -1.29 -24.06
C THR A 67 -1.98 -0.24 -23.01
N LYS A 68 -3.24 0.24 -23.04
CA LYS A 68 -3.86 1.06 -21.98
C LYS A 68 -4.93 0.30 -21.22
N LYS A 69 -4.89 -1.04 -21.24
CA LYS A 69 -5.85 -1.88 -20.51
C LYS A 69 -5.79 -1.55 -19.03
N TRP A 70 -6.95 -1.47 -18.41
CA TRP A 70 -7.03 -1.36 -16.97
C TRP A 70 -6.64 -2.70 -16.34
N ILE A 71 -5.89 -2.62 -15.26
CA ILE A 71 -5.51 -3.75 -14.42
C ILE A 71 -6.17 -3.59 -13.05
N GLY A 72 -6.32 -4.69 -12.34
CA GLY A 72 -6.89 -4.74 -11.00
C GLY A 72 -5.95 -5.38 -9.97
N THR A 73 -6.58 -5.83 -8.89
CA THR A 73 -5.90 -6.44 -7.75
C THR A 73 -5.16 -7.72 -8.11
N THR A 74 -5.69 -8.52 -9.05
CA THR A 74 -5.12 -9.81 -9.47
C THR A 74 -3.83 -9.67 -10.27
N GLU A 75 -3.75 -8.66 -11.16
CA GLU A 75 -2.50 -8.34 -11.87
C GLU A 75 -1.46 -7.76 -10.92
N ALA A 76 -1.87 -6.89 -9.98
CA ALA A 76 -0.98 -6.35 -8.96
C ALA A 76 -0.41 -7.47 -8.07
N TRP A 77 -1.25 -8.42 -7.67
CA TRP A 77 -0.84 -9.62 -6.95
C TRP A 77 0.13 -10.47 -7.77
N SER A 78 -0.18 -10.75 -9.04
CA SER A 78 0.66 -11.56 -9.94
C SER A 78 2.05 -10.95 -10.11
N ALA A 79 2.13 -9.62 -10.28
CA ALA A 79 3.39 -8.91 -10.38
C ALA A 79 4.21 -8.98 -9.08
N LEU A 80 3.57 -8.83 -7.92
CA LEU A 80 4.26 -8.91 -6.62
C LEU A 80 4.73 -10.34 -6.31
N CYS A 81 3.86 -11.34 -6.48
CA CYS A 81 4.18 -12.73 -6.19
C CYS A 81 5.27 -13.29 -7.11
N SER A 82 5.25 -12.95 -8.40
CA SER A 82 6.34 -13.32 -9.33
C SER A 82 7.69 -12.69 -8.97
N LEU A 83 7.70 -11.60 -8.21
CA LEU A 83 8.92 -10.98 -7.64
C LEU A 83 9.34 -11.60 -6.29
N GLY A 84 8.65 -12.64 -5.81
CA GLY A 84 8.91 -13.25 -4.49
C GLY A 84 8.36 -12.44 -3.31
N ILE A 85 7.43 -11.52 -3.55
CA ILE A 85 6.76 -10.76 -2.50
C ILE A 85 5.46 -11.48 -2.12
N ARG A 86 5.32 -11.84 -0.84
CA ARG A 86 4.07 -12.37 -0.33
C ARG A 86 3.03 -11.28 -0.29
N CYS A 87 1.85 -11.55 -0.82
CA CYS A 87 0.69 -10.70 -0.65
C CYS A 87 -0.60 -11.50 -0.73
N SER A 88 -1.67 -10.97 -0.14
CA SER A 88 -2.97 -11.63 -0.06
C SER A 88 -4.10 -10.65 -0.39
N ILE A 89 -5.18 -11.15 -0.98
CA ILE A 89 -6.35 -10.37 -1.37
C ILE A 89 -7.50 -10.64 -0.39
N LEU A 90 -8.11 -9.58 0.12
CA LEU A 90 -9.45 -9.62 0.71
C LEU A 90 -10.47 -9.07 -0.28
N ASP A 91 -11.56 -9.81 -0.47
CA ASP A 91 -12.67 -9.45 -1.33
C ASP A 91 -13.92 -9.09 -0.51
N PHE A 92 -14.19 -7.79 -0.43
CA PHE A 92 -15.42 -7.22 0.13
C PHE A 92 -16.43 -7.09 -1.00
N HIS A 93 -16.97 -8.24 -1.41
CA HIS A 93 -17.83 -8.42 -2.57
C HIS A 93 -19.18 -7.69 -2.50
N ALA A 94 -19.63 -7.34 -1.29
CA ALA A 94 -20.86 -6.60 -1.04
C ALA A 94 -20.70 -5.70 0.20
N PRO A 95 -21.54 -4.65 0.35
CA PRO A 95 -21.63 -3.89 1.59
C PRO A 95 -21.93 -4.78 2.80
N SER A 96 -21.30 -4.48 3.94
CA SER A 96 -21.45 -5.21 5.21
C SER A 96 -22.21 -4.42 6.27
N GLY A 97 -22.79 -3.27 5.91
CA GLY A 97 -23.52 -2.38 6.82
C GLY A 97 -24.66 -1.63 6.12
N PRO A 98 -25.41 -0.82 6.89
CA PRO A 98 -26.53 -0.03 6.36
C PRO A 98 -26.07 0.95 5.28
N ASP A 99 -27.00 1.36 4.42
CA ASP A 99 -26.79 2.39 3.39
C ASP A 99 -25.60 2.14 2.45
N GLY A 100 -25.28 0.87 2.21
CA GLY A 100 -24.16 0.45 1.37
C GLY A 100 -22.79 0.65 2.03
N ALA A 101 -22.73 0.80 3.35
CA ALA A 101 -21.48 0.95 4.09
C ALA A 101 -20.64 -0.35 4.12
N HIS A 102 -19.33 -0.20 4.33
CA HIS A 102 -18.37 -1.31 4.41
C HIS A 102 -17.65 -1.35 5.77
N PRO A 103 -18.38 -1.49 6.89
CA PRO A 103 -17.76 -1.51 8.21
C PRO A 103 -16.80 -2.70 8.41
N ALA A 104 -17.02 -3.84 7.75
CA ALA A 104 -16.07 -4.96 7.83
C ALA A 104 -14.72 -4.63 7.16
N MET A 105 -14.75 -3.88 6.05
CA MET A 105 -13.53 -3.39 5.39
C MET A 105 -12.80 -2.37 6.27
N LEU A 106 -13.54 -1.43 6.84
CA LEU A 106 -12.97 -0.44 7.77
C LEU A 106 -12.35 -1.12 9.00
N SER A 107 -13.02 -2.15 9.56
CA SER A 107 -12.49 -2.99 10.63
C SER A 107 -11.18 -3.66 10.25
N ALA A 108 -11.13 -4.29 9.06
CA ALA A 108 -9.94 -4.97 8.58
C ALA A 108 -8.74 -4.01 8.44
N ILE A 109 -8.98 -2.81 7.89
CA ILE A 109 -7.94 -1.78 7.75
C ILE A 109 -7.51 -1.23 9.12
N TYR A 110 -8.47 -1.00 10.02
CA TYR A 110 -8.20 -0.58 11.39
C TYR A 110 -7.28 -1.58 12.10
N ASN A 111 -7.68 -2.85 12.13
CA ASN A 111 -6.93 -3.92 12.77
C ASN A 111 -5.57 -4.13 12.13
N TYR A 112 -5.47 -3.99 10.80
CA TYR A 112 -4.21 -4.05 10.10
C TYR A 112 -3.20 -3.05 10.64
N PHE A 113 -3.57 -1.77 10.71
CA PHE A 113 -2.66 -0.72 11.17
C PHE A 113 -2.51 -0.68 12.69
N ARG A 114 -3.49 -1.20 13.45
CA ARG A 114 -3.44 -1.20 14.92
C ARG A 114 -2.61 -2.36 15.49
N SER A 115 -2.71 -3.56 14.93
CA SER A 115 -2.09 -4.76 15.50
C SER A 115 -0.62 -4.89 15.10
N PRO A 116 0.34 -4.98 16.03
CA PRO A 116 1.75 -5.13 15.70
C PRO A 116 2.07 -6.53 15.13
N ALA A 117 1.29 -7.55 15.48
CA ALA A 117 1.41 -8.88 14.89
C ALA A 117 1.07 -8.81 13.39
N TRP A 118 2.04 -9.16 12.55
CA TRP A 118 1.88 -9.00 11.12
C TRP A 118 0.84 -9.99 10.57
N SER A 119 -0.22 -9.46 9.95
CA SER A 119 -1.29 -10.23 9.29
C SER A 119 -1.63 -9.59 7.94
N PRO A 120 -1.55 -10.31 6.81
CA PRO A 120 -2.01 -9.84 5.50
C PRO A 120 -3.55 -9.96 5.33
N LEU A 121 -4.25 -9.79 6.46
CA LEU A 121 -5.68 -9.70 6.69
C LEU A 121 -6.43 -11.04 6.73
N ALA A 122 -6.25 -11.77 7.83
CA ALA A 122 -7.23 -12.78 8.27
C ALA A 122 -8.63 -12.17 8.33
N ALA A 123 -9.66 -12.91 7.89
CA ALA A 123 -11.05 -12.43 7.87
C ALA A 123 -11.41 -11.79 9.22
N PRO A 124 -11.89 -10.53 9.25
CA PRO A 124 -12.18 -9.84 10.51
C PRO A 124 -13.29 -10.60 11.25
N LYS A 125 -13.06 -10.95 12.52
CA LYS A 125 -14.16 -11.33 13.42
C LYS A 125 -14.87 -10.05 13.82
N TRP A 126 -16.11 -9.88 13.35
CA TRP A 126 -16.94 -8.68 13.55
C TRP A 126 -17.03 -8.20 15.02
N ASN A 127 -17.00 -9.11 15.98
CA ASN A 127 -17.24 -8.80 17.41
C ASN A 127 -15.98 -8.41 18.21
N ASP A 128 -14.80 -8.27 17.60
CA ASP A 128 -13.54 -8.01 18.33
C ASP A 128 -13.05 -6.56 18.20
N PHE A 129 -13.98 -5.61 18.12
CA PHE A 129 -13.65 -4.18 18.22
C PHE A 129 -13.35 -3.73 19.66
N SER A 130 -13.74 -4.53 20.66
CA SER A 130 -13.82 -4.09 22.06
C SER A 130 -12.66 -4.53 22.96
N ASN A 131 -11.80 -5.45 22.53
CA ASN A 131 -10.76 -6.02 23.40
C ASN A 131 -9.37 -5.94 22.75
N TYR A 132 -8.82 -4.74 22.60
CA TYR A 132 -7.39 -4.59 22.39
C TYR A 132 -6.80 -3.68 23.45
N GLU A 133 -5.74 -4.16 24.10
CA GLU A 133 -5.01 -3.45 25.14
C GLU A 133 -4.73 -2.02 24.68
N GLN A 134 -5.25 -1.07 25.45
CA GLN A 134 -4.93 0.34 25.31
C GLN A 134 -3.41 0.48 25.44
N HIS A 135 -2.71 0.55 24.31
CA HIS A 135 -1.47 1.32 24.27
C HIS A 135 -1.75 2.67 24.93
N ASP A 136 -0.77 3.11 25.73
CA ASP A 136 -0.77 4.30 26.57
C ASP A 136 -1.78 5.36 26.09
N ALA A 137 -2.76 5.70 26.93
CA ALA A 137 -3.93 6.52 26.57
C ALA A 137 -3.54 7.90 25.98
N ASP A 138 -2.28 8.30 26.15
CA ASP A 138 -1.71 9.56 25.67
C ASP A 138 -1.12 9.48 24.24
N GLN A 139 -0.88 8.29 23.67
CA GLN A 139 -0.30 8.17 22.34
C GLN A 139 -1.33 8.37 21.22
N LYS A 140 -1.52 9.64 20.80
CA LYS A 140 -2.44 10.04 19.72
C LYS A 140 -2.00 9.63 18.31
N ILE A 141 -0.71 9.36 18.09
CA ILE A 141 -0.16 9.00 16.78
C ILE A 141 0.66 7.72 16.90
N ILE A 142 0.22 6.69 16.19
CA ILE A 142 0.90 5.39 16.11
C ILE A 142 1.54 5.28 14.73
N ARG A 143 2.87 5.35 14.70
CA ARG A 143 3.64 5.08 13.48
C ARG A 143 3.95 3.60 13.42
N THR A 144 3.58 2.94 12.34
CA THR A 144 3.87 1.53 12.13
C THR A 144 4.90 1.36 11.03
N SER A 145 5.62 0.25 11.07
CA SER A 145 6.44 -0.21 9.97
C SER A 145 5.62 -1.05 8.99
N LYS A 146 4.30 -0.89 8.87
CA LYS A 146 3.50 -1.75 7.99
C LYS A 146 3.49 -1.23 6.55
N PRO A 147 3.43 -2.14 5.55
CA PRO A 147 3.25 -1.73 4.17
C PRO A 147 1.92 -1.00 3.98
N PRO A 148 1.82 -0.08 3.00
CA PRO A 148 0.53 0.42 2.56
C PRO A 148 -0.34 -0.72 2.01
N LEU A 149 -1.65 -0.49 1.88
CA LEU A 149 -2.59 -1.42 1.26
C LEU A 149 -3.00 -0.90 -0.12
N TYR A 150 -3.01 -1.77 -1.12
CA TYR A 150 -3.63 -1.47 -2.41
C TYR A 150 -5.14 -1.70 -2.29
N MET A 151 -5.93 -0.68 -2.59
CA MET A 151 -7.39 -0.72 -2.49
C MET A 151 -8.01 -0.50 -3.88
N GLN A 152 -8.73 -1.50 -4.36
CA GLN A 152 -9.45 -1.47 -5.63
C GLN A 152 -10.95 -1.36 -5.39
N HIS A 153 -11.63 -0.62 -6.27
CA HIS A 153 -13.06 -0.78 -6.52
C HIS A 153 -13.30 -0.70 -8.03
N GLN A 154 -14.54 -0.86 -8.49
CA GLN A 154 -14.83 -0.74 -9.92
C GLN A 154 -14.37 0.63 -10.47
N GLY A 155 -13.49 0.58 -11.47
CA GLY A 155 -13.01 1.72 -12.23
C GLY A 155 -11.88 2.55 -11.61
N HIS A 156 -11.39 2.23 -10.41
CA HIS A 156 -10.23 2.95 -9.84
C HIS A 156 -9.52 2.19 -8.71
N SER A 157 -8.23 2.48 -8.53
CA SER A 157 -7.42 1.99 -7.41
C SER A 157 -6.70 3.10 -6.67
N ARG A 158 -6.48 2.88 -5.38
CA ARG A 158 -5.86 3.84 -4.44
C ARG A 158 -4.92 3.10 -3.51
N THR A 159 -4.04 3.84 -2.84
CA THR A 159 -3.09 3.29 -1.87
C THR A 159 -3.45 3.81 -0.47
N VAL A 160 -3.90 2.94 0.42
CA VAL A 160 -4.20 3.28 1.82
C VAL A 160 -2.89 3.23 2.61
N ILE A 161 -2.59 4.31 3.32
CA ILE A 161 -1.35 4.49 4.09
C ILE A 161 -1.58 4.56 5.60
N GLY A 162 -2.84 4.61 6.03
CA GLY A 162 -3.21 4.65 7.44
C GLY A 162 -4.70 4.85 7.63
N ILE A 163 -5.08 5.00 8.88
CA ILE A 163 -6.45 5.21 9.34
C ILE A 163 -6.43 6.16 10.54
N GLU A 164 -7.41 7.05 10.62
CA GLU A 164 -7.63 7.92 11.77
C GLU A 164 -8.98 7.57 12.42
N VAL A 165 -9.00 7.60 13.75
CA VAL A 165 -10.22 7.52 14.56
C VAL A 165 -10.55 8.94 15.00
N LEU A 166 -11.70 9.45 14.59
CA LEU A 166 -12.16 10.77 14.96
C LEU A 166 -12.66 10.78 16.42
N THR A 167 -12.78 11.97 17.00
CA THR A 167 -13.40 12.13 18.33
C THR A 167 -14.88 11.71 18.36
N THR A 168 -15.51 11.62 17.18
CA THR A 168 -16.86 11.08 16.97
C THR A 168 -16.89 9.56 16.87
N GLU A 169 -15.76 8.88 17.09
CA GLU A 169 -15.55 7.44 16.90
C GLU A 169 -15.66 6.94 15.44
N GLU A 170 -15.90 7.85 14.49
CA GLU A 170 -15.89 7.53 13.08
C GLU A 170 -14.48 7.24 12.56
N LEU A 171 -14.40 6.35 11.57
CA LEU A 171 -13.14 5.98 10.92
C LEU A 171 -12.95 6.73 9.60
N ASN A 172 -11.73 7.21 9.38
CA ASN A 172 -11.31 7.87 8.14
C ASN A 172 -10.06 7.19 7.59
N LEU A 173 -10.07 6.88 6.30
CA LEU A 173 -8.90 6.32 5.63
C LEU A 173 -7.96 7.42 5.18
N LEU A 174 -6.65 7.22 5.41
CA LEU A 174 -5.59 8.05 4.85
C LEU A 174 -5.05 7.36 3.59
N MET A 175 -5.05 8.07 2.46
CA MET A 175 -4.71 7.46 1.17
C MET A 175 -4.04 8.40 0.18
N PHE A 176 -3.27 7.78 -0.72
CA PHE A 176 -2.83 8.37 -1.97
C PHE A 176 -3.71 7.91 -3.12
N ASP A 177 -4.05 8.86 -4.00
CA ASP A 177 -4.89 8.67 -5.17
C ASP A 177 -4.07 9.04 -6.42
N SER A 178 -3.81 8.07 -7.29
CA SER A 178 -2.99 8.23 -8.50
C SER A 178 -3.64 9.14 -9.54
N SER A 179 -4.96 9.37 -9.47
CA SER A 179 -5.67 10.33 -10.32
C SER A 179 -5.60 11.76 -9.79
N ARG A 180 -5.03 11.98 -8.60
CA ARG A 180 -4.84 13.32 -8.04
C ARG A 180 -3.45 13.85 -8.33
N TRP A 181 -3.33 15.17 -8.33
CA TRP A 181 -2.08 15.90 -8.56
C TRP A 181 -1.23 15.88 -7.28
N LEU A 182 -0.81 14.68 -6.85
CA LEU A 182 -0.03 14.47 -5.63
C LEU A 182 1.27 15.27 -5.64
N HIS A 183 1.90 15.43 -6.80
CA HIS A 183 3.13 16.23 -6.96
C HIS A 183 2.92 17.73 -6.66
N LYS A 184 1.69 18.26 -6.73
CA LYS A 184 1.36 19.64 -6.33
C LYS A 184 0.94 19.72 -4.86
N ALA A 185 0.22 18.71 -4.38
CA ALA A 185 -0.30 18.69 -3.01
C ALA A 185 0.77 18.32 -1.96
N ILE A 186 1.64 17.35 -2.24
CA ILE A 186 2.65 16.87 -1.28
C ILE A 186 3.63 17.98 -0.86
N PRO A 187 4.16 18.84 -1.75
CA PRO A 187 5.01 19.96 -1.33
C PRO A 187 4.33 20.90 -0.33
N THR A 188 3.01 21.09 -0.45
CA THR A 188 2.22 21.93 0.47
C THR A 188 1.97 21.26 1.83
N LEU A 189 2.23 19.96 1.95
CA LEU A 189 2.20 19.24 3.23
C LEU A 189 3.49 19.41 4.06
N ARG A 190 4.47 20.17 3.57
CA ARG A 190 5.66 20.51 4.35
C ARG A 190 5.31 21.53 5.43
N GLY A 191 5.87 21.37 6.63
CA GLY A 191 5.49 22.13 7.83
C GLY A 191 5.63 23.66 7.71
N GLU A 192 6.42 24.13 6.75
CA GLU A 192 6.61 25.56 6.45
C GLU A 192 5.36 26.24 5.85
N PHE A 193 4.47 25.47 5.22
CA PHE A 193 3.26 25.99 4.56
C PHE A 193 1.97 25.72 5.34
N ILE A 194 2.08 25.01 6.47
CA ILE A 194 0.94 24.56 7.27
C ILE A 194 0.78 25.44 8.50
N SER A 195 -0.42 25.98 8.70
CA SER A 195 -0.81 26.61 9.95
C SER A 195 -0.82 25.59 11.09
N LYS A 196 -0.13 25.90 12.19
CA LYS A 196 -0.18 25.11 13.43
C LYS A 196 -1.43 25.37 14.27
N ALA A 197 -2.30 26.29 13.84
CA ALA A 197 -3.56 26.55 14.53
C ALA A 197 -4.48 25.33 14.41
N CYS A 198 -5.04 24.89 15.55
CA CYS A 198 -5.95 23.75 15.58
C CYS A 198 -7.35 24.21 15.13
N SER A 199 -7.72 23.93 13.88
CA SER A 199 -9.07 24.21 13.38
C SER A 199 -10.04 23.09 13.81
N PRO A 200 -11.15 23.42 14.49
CA PRO A 200 -12.10 22.41 15.00
C PRO A 200 -13.03 21.84 13.92
N SER A 201 -13.00 22.33 12.68
CA SER A 201 -13.87 21.89 11.58
C SER A 201 -13.08 21.40 10.37
N LEU A 202 -13.74 20.63 9.49
CA LEU A 202 -13.20 20.17 8.19
C LEU A 202 -12.93 21.41 7.31
N GLY A 203 -11.70 21.94 7.40
CA GLY A 203 -11.34 23.33 7.09
C GLY A 203 -11.86 23.91 5.78
N SER A 204 -12.26 25.18 5.85
CA SER A 204 -12.28 26.11 4.71
C SER A 204 -10.85 26.51 4.34
N LYS A 205 -10.64 27.10 3.15
CA LYS A 205 -9.34 27.65 2.71
C LYS A 205 -9.02 28.89 3.56
N ALA A 206 -8.80 28.71 4.87
CA ALA A 206 -8.45 29.78 5.77
C ALA A 206 -6.99 30.15 5.47
N ALA A 207 -6.81 31.23 4.71
CA ALA A 207 -5.58 31.97 4.78
C ALA A 207 -5.56 32.59 6.19
N ALA A 208 -4.81 31.99 7.11
CA ALA A 208 -4.38 32.77 8.26
C ALA A 208 -3.69 34.01 7.69
N GLY A 209 -3.87 35.20 8.28
CA GLY A 209 -3.36 36.46 7.72
C GLY A 209 -1.84 36.50 7.44
N ASN A 210 -1.12 35.41 7.74
CA ASN A 210 0.27 35.10 7.46
C ASN A 210 0.52 34.31 6.16
N GLY A 211 -0.51 33.99 5.37
CA GLY A 211 -0.38 33.24 4.11
C GLY A 211 -0.24 31.71 4.26
N LEU A 212 -0.31 31.16 5.47
CA LEU A 212 -0.27 29.72 5.72
C LEU A 212 -1.63 29.06 5.45
N LEU A 213 -1.60 27.81 4.99
CA LEU A 213 -2.79 27.02 4.71
C LEU A 213 -3.22 26.22 5.93
N ASP A 214 -4.53 26.09 6.12
CA ASP A 214 -5.11 25.23 7.13
C ASP A 214 -4.79 23.74 6.89
N ALA A 215 -4.35 23.05 7.94
CA ALA A 215 -3.99 21.63 7.85
C ALA A 215 -5.18 20.74 7.49
N GLN A 216 -6.39 21.03 8.01
CA GLN A 216 -7.60 20.25 7.72
C GLN A 216 -8.00 20.39 6.25
N TYR A 217 -7.86 21.59 5.69
CA TYR A 217 -8.07 21.86 4.26
C TYR A 217 -7.11 21.05 3.38
N LEU A 218 -5.82 21.04 3.71
CA LEU A 218 -4.79 20.30 2.95
C LEU A 218 -5.01 18.78 3.03
N LEU A 219 -5.30 18.27 4.23
CA LEU A 219 -5.49 16.83 4.48
C LEU A 219 -6.78 16.28 3.87
N LYS A 220 -7.76 17.13 3.53
CA LYS A 220 -8.99 16.72 2.84
C LYS A 220 -8.72 15.96 1.54
N ALA A 221 -7.59 16.25 0.87
CA ALA A 221 -7.23 15.56 -0.36
C ALA A 221 -6.78 14.11 -0.14
N PHE A 222 -6.39 13.74 1.08
CA PHE A 222 -5.82 12.46 1.47
C PHE A 222 -6.75 11.65 2.38
N ARG A 223 -7.85 12.26 2.85
CA ARG A 223 -8.85 11.60 3.67
C ARG A 223 -10.00 11.08 2.82
N LEU A 224 -10.40 9.84 3.09
CA LEU A 224 -11.65 9.29 2.62
C LEU A 224 -12.49 8.87 3.81
N HIS A 225 -13.60 9.56 3.97
CA HIS A 225 -14.69 9.16 4.85
C HIS A 225 -15.61 8.21 4.08
N LEU A 226 -15.89 7.05 4.67
CA LEU A 226 -16.67 5.98 4.06
C LEU A 226 -18.02 5.79 4.74
N ASN A 227 -18.65 6.87 5.21
CA ASN A 227 -20.00 6.81 5.77
C ASN A 227 -21.02 7.16 4.69
N SER A 228 -21.94 6.21 4.44
CA SER A 228 -23.19 6.25 3.65
C SER A 228 -23.27 7.20 2.44
N GLY A 229 -23.51 6.63 1.25
CA GLY A 229 -23.98 7.35 0.05
C GLY A 229 -22.94 7.61 -1.05
N LYS A 230 -21.65 7.34 -0.80
CA LYS A 230 -20.56 7.43 -1.81
C LYS A 230 -19.69 6.17 -1.91
N THR A 231 -20.06 5.13 -1.17
CA THR A 231 -19.40 3.84 -1.16
C THR A 231 -19.70 3.07 -2.45
N LYS A 232 -18.78 2.20 -2.86
CA LYS A 232 -18.96 1.31 -4.01
C LYS A 232 -19.56 -0.02 -3.56
N SER A 233 -20.16 -0.76 -4.50
CA SER A 233 -20.74 -2.08 -4.23
C SER A 233 -19.70 -3.09 -3.75
N GLN A 234 -18.47 -3.00 -4.27
CA GLN A 234 -17.39 -3.93 -3.98
C GLN A 234 -16.06 -3.20 -3.80
N TYR A 235 -15.24 -3.75 -2.90
CA TYR A 235 -13.85 -3.39 -2.73
C TYR A 235 -12.96 -4.63 -2.64
N GLN A 236 -11.73 -4.51 -3.10
CA GLN A 236 -10.69 -5.49 -2.83
C GLN A 236 -9.50 -4.79 -2.17
N LEU A 237 -8.91 -5.43 -1.16
CA LEU A 237 -7.68 -5.00 -0.52
C LEU A 237 -6.57 -6.00 -0.81
N LEU A 238 -5.40 -5.52 -1.19
CA LEU A 238 -4.19 -6.30 -1.35
C LEU A 238 -3.14 -5.80 -0.35
N GLY A 239 -2.75 -6.68 0.56
CA GLY A 239 -1.76 -6.42 1.62
C GLY A 239 -0.50 -7.26 1.44
N ILE A 240 0.66 -6.68 1.74
CA ILE A 240 1.94 -7.39 1.67
C ILE A 240 2.15 -8.21 2.95
N SER A 241 2.45 -9.48 2.75
CA SER A 241 2.75 -10.52 3.73
C SER A 241 4.26 -10.77 3.91
N GLY A 242 5.09 -9.78 3.66
CA GLY A 242 6.55 -9.93 3.75
C GLY A 242 7.18 -10.58 2.52
N LEU A 243 8.40 -11.09 2.71
CA LEU A 243 9.25 -11.62 1.65
C LEU A 243 9.47 -13.12 1.89
N TYR A 244 9.44 -13.93 0.83
CA TYR A 244 9.83 -15.34 0.94
C TYR A 244 11.33 -15.45 1.28
N HIS A 245 11.67 -16.18 2.35
CA HIS A 245 13.05 -16.46 2.73
C HIS A 245 13.50 -17.80 2.13
N GLN A 246 14.74 -17.84 1.64
CA GLN A 246 15.40 -19.08 1.25
C GLN A 246 15.72 -19.91 2.51
N GLY A 247 15.37 -21.20 2.50
CA GLY A 247 15.72 -22.14 3.57
C GLY A 247 17.23 -22.18 3.85
N ASP A 248 17.57 -22.30 5.13
CA ASP A 248 18.88 -22.45 5.78
C ASP A 248 20.13 -22.45 4.89
N SER A 249 20.85 -21.33 4.92
CA SER A 249 22.32 -21.35 4.91
C SER A 249 22.78 -20.31 5.93
N SER A 250 23.80 -20.68 6.71
CA SER A 250 24.29 -20.02 7.94
C SER A 250 24.90 -18.62 7.76
N ASN A 251 24.33 -17.79 6.91
CA ASN A 251 24.59 -16.37 6.80
C ASN A 251 23.23 -15.66 6.72
N GLY A 252 22.93 -14.79 7.70
CA GLY A 252 21.66 -14.09 7.84
C GLY A 252 21.15 -13.42 6.55
N PRO A 253 19.88 -12.96 6.54
CA PRO A 253 19.15 -12.62 5.33
C PRO A 253 19.92 -11.58 4.52
N ARG A 254 20.61 -12.04 3.48
CA ARG A 254 21.29 -11.12 2.57
C ARG A 254 20.19 -10.35 1.88
N ARG A 255 20.07 -9.05 2.23
CA ARG A 255 19.33 -7.99 1.51
C ARG A 255 19.65 -7.88 0.00
N ARG A 256 20.42 -8.83 -0.56
CA ARG A 256 20.74 -8.93 -1.97
C ARG A 256 19.54 -9.54 -2.70
N ASN A 257 18.90 -8.74 -3.55
CA ASN A 257 18.32 -9.13 -4.84
C ASN A 257 16.85 -8.83 -5.14
N ILE A 258 16.05 -8.16 -4.28
CA ILE A 258 14.84 -7.48 -4.80
C ILE A 258 15.24 -6.42 -5.85
N LEU A 259 16.38 -5.78 -5.61
CA LEU A 259 16.97 -4.71 -6.44
C LEU A 259 17.56 -5.20 -7.78
N SER A 260 18.06 -6.45 -7.86
CA SER A 260 18.58 -7.02 -9.11
C SER A 260 17.48 -7.65 -9.97
N LEU A 261 16.40 -8.12 -9.33
CA LEU A 261 15.25 -8.78 -9.95
C LEU A 261 14.48 -7.90 -10.92
N LEU A 262 14.27 -6.64 -10.53
CA LEU A 262 13.57 -5.68 -11.36
C LEU A 262 14.38 -5.23 -12.58
N THR A 263 15.70 -5.48 -12.60
CA THR A 263 16.59 -4.85 -13.58
C THR A 263 17.42 -5.81 -14.43
N ARG A 264 17.72 -7.07 -14.03
CA ARG A 264 18.44 -8.03 -14.88
C ARG A 264 18.12 -9.50 -14.53
N ASN A 265 17.87 -10.29 -15.58
CA ASN A 265 17.71 -11.75 -15.67
C ASN A 265 16.32 -12.36 -15.40
N THR A 266 15.87 -13.12 -16.40
CA THR A 266 14.63 -13.90 -16.53
C THR A 266 14.59 -15.18 -15.68
N SER A 267 15.49 -15.35 -14.71
CA SER A 267 15.63 -16.61 -13.95
C SER A 267 15.85 -16.38 -12.46
N LEU A 268 14.93 -15.68 -11.81
CA LEU A 268 14.99 -15.49 -10.36
C LEU A 268 13.57 -15.53 -9.79
N SER A 269 13.00 -16.73 -9.74
CA SER A 269 11.96 -17.01 -8.75
C SER A 269 12.66 -17.02 -7.39
N ILE A 270 12.54 -15.97 -6.56
CA ILE A 270 13.07 -16.01 -5.20
C ILE A 270 12.39 -17.14 -4.45
N GLY A 271 13.17 -18.12 -4.00
CA GLY A 271 12.95 -18.80 -2.72
C GLY A 271 11.73 -19.69 -2.60
N TRP A 272 11.04 -20.02 -3.68
CA TRP A 272 10.04 -21.06 -3.65
C TRP A 272 10.72 -22.42 -3.42
N ASN A 273 10.28 -23.18 -2.42
CA ASN A 273 10.29 -24.62 -2.64
C ASN A 273 9.19 -24.95 -3.66
N ASP A 274 9.34 -26.06 -4.40
CA ASP A 274 8.47 -26.36 -5.54
C ASP A 274 6.98 -26.35 -5.16
N GLU A 275 6.65 -26.77 -3.94
CA GLU A 275 5.27 -26.81 -3.44
C GLU A 275 4.70 -25.41 -3.14
N GLU A 276 5.46 -24.54 -2.48
CA GLU A 276 5.07 -23.14 -2.27
C GLU A 276 4.93 -22.41 -3.62
N ALA A 277 5.84 -22.69 -4.58
CA ALA A 277 5.80 -22.13 -5.93
C ALA A 277 4.47 -22.46 -6.61
N GLU A 278 4.09 -23.74 -6.61
CA GLU A 278 2.83 -24.15 -7.22
C GLU A 278 1.61 -23.59 -6.48
N GLN A 279 1.62 -23.59 -5.15
CA GLN A 279 0.50 -23.04 -4.36
C GLN A 279 0.29 -21.54 -4.61
N SER A 280 1.37 -20.81 -4.85
CA SER A 280 1.31 -19.37 -5.06
C SER A 280 0.91 -18.92 -6.46
N LYS A 281 0.84 -19.83 -7.42
CA LYS A 281 0.40 -19.50 -8.79
C LYS A 281 -1.10 -19.25 -8.86
N LEU A 282 -1.84 -19.75 -7.87
CA LEU A 282 -3.27 -19.51 -7.73
C LEU A 282 -3.52 -18.26 -6.87
N VAL A 283 -4.37 -17.37 -7.39
CA VAL A 283 -4.76 -16.15 -6.68
C VAL A 283 -5.43 -16.52 -5.36
N THR A 284 -4.81 -16.15 -4.24
CA THR A 284 -5.41 -16.30 -2.91
C THR A 284 -6.28 -15.08 -2.60
N SER A 285 -7.59 -15.22 -2.83
CA SER A 285 -8.60 -14.21 -2.47
C SER A 285 -9.52 -14.77 -1.38
N THR A 286 -9.55 -14.11 -0.23
CA THR A 286 -10.48 -14.46 0.85
C THR A 286 -11.69 -13.56 0.76
N ARG A 287 -12.85 -14.16 0.47
CA ARG A 287 -14.12 -13.44 0.52
C ARG A 287 -14.47 -13.14 1.97
N VAL A 288 -14.70 -11.86 2.28
CA VAL A 288 -15.24 -11.45 3.58
C VAL A 288 -16.75 -11.44 3.48
N THR A 289 -17.40 -12.18 4.38
CA THR A 289 -18.86 -12.27 4.55
C THR A 289 -19.29 -11.44 5.75
#